data_AF-A0A7W6S7X1-F1
#
_entry.id   AF-A0A7W6S7X1-F1
#
_cell.length_a   1.000
_cell.length_b   1.000
_cell.length_c   1.000
_cell.angle_alpha   90.00
_cell.angle_beta   90.00
_cell.angle_gamma   90.00
#
_symmetry.space_group_name_H-M   'P 1'
#
loop_
_entity.id
_entity.type
_entity.pdbx_description
1 polymer ?
#
loop_
_entity_poly.entity_id
_entity_poly.type
_entity_poly.pdbx_seq_one_letter_code
_entity_poly.pdbx_strand_id
1 'polypeptide(L)'
;MSTALNLSGRRFGSWYVISETSTRRGASKKPAWLCRCDCGRERFVSASALSAGESRSCGCKKAINRQASSLDRIFDNSIPEPNSGCWIWLGPVQRAGKYGTISIRKRKTGAHRLALMLATGRSGDGLMACHKCDVPACVNPQHLFWGTAKENQQDSISKGRARHFGDGARYVNAKLLESDIPIIRADKRRTIDIARAYGVSRTTIKRIRTRQVWGSVA
;
A
#
# COMPACT_ATOMS: atom_id res chain seq x y z
N MET A 1 42.40 29.34 38.93
CA MET A 1 42.76 28.65 37.67
C MET A 1 41.62 27.73 37.30
N SER A 2 40.80 28.05 36.28
CA SER A 2 39.71 27.17 35.89
C SER A 2 40.29 25.95 35.16
N THR A 3 40.14 24.77 35.75
CA THR A 3 40.42 23.49 35.11
C THR A 3 39.53 23.36 33.87
N ALA A 4 40.08 23.65 32.70
CA ALA A 4 39.41 23.36 31.44
C ALA A 4 39.21 21.84 31.36
N LEU A 5 37.96 21.40 31.54
CA LEU A 5 37.61 19.99 31.55
C LEU A 5 37.89 19.42 30.14
N ASN A 6 38.94 18.61 30.02
CA ASN A 6 39.25 17.91 28.78
C ASN A 6 38.16 16.84 28.52
N LEU A 7 37.50 16.94 27.37
CA LEU A 7 36.43 16.05 26.97
C LEU A 7 36.86 15.03 25.90
N SER A 8 38.11 15.06 25.42
CA SER A 8 38.58 14.13 24.38
C SER A 8 38.43 12.67 24.82
N GLY A 9 38.08 11.80 23.86
CA GLY A 9 37.87 10.37 24.10
C GLY A 9 36.58 10.04 24.86
N ARG A 10 35.83 11.03 25.36
CA ARG A 10 34.58 10.78 26.10
C ARG A 10 33.41 10.56 25.15
N ARG A 11 32.40 9.83 25.65
CA ARG A 11 31.14 9.58 24.95
C ARG A 11 29.99 10.33 25.60
N PHE A 12 29.13 10.92 24.76
CA PHE A 12 27.92 11.63 25.17
C PHE A 12 26.75 11.17 24.29
N GLY A 13 26.05 10.13 24.74
CA GLY A 13 25.08 9.42 23.90
C GLY A 13 25.76 8.78 22.69
N SER A 14 25.33 9.16 21.49
CA SER A 14 25.91 8.71 20.22
C SER A 14 27.12 9.52 19.77
N TRP A 15 27.55 10.54 20.52
CA TRP A 15 28.77 11.29 20.25
C TRP A 15 29.99 10.62 20.84
N TYR A 16 31.06 10.58 20.07
CA TYR A 16 32.44 10.33 20.49
C TYR A 16 33.25 11.61 20.26
N VAL A 17 33.87 12.16 21.32
CA VAL A 17 34.64 13.40 21.24
C VAL A 17 36.04 13.11 20.71
N ILE A 18 36.36 13.62 19.52
CA ILE A 18 37.66 13.40 18.85
C ILE A 18 38.72 14.34 19.43
N SER A 19 38.49 15.65 19.35
CA SER A 19 39.49 16.65 19.74
C SER A 19 38.84 17.99 20.11
N GLU A 20 39.58 18.77 20.89
CA GLU A 20 39.27 20.19 21.09
C GLU A 20 39.64 20.95 19.82
N THR A 21 38.77 21.84 19.35
CA THR A 21 39.12 22.74 18.25
C THR A 21 39.24 24.18 18.73
N SER A 22 40.29 24.85 18.25
CA SER A 22 40.52 26.29 18.42
C SER A 22 39.76 27.15 17.41
N THR A 23 39.03 26.55 16.46
CA THR A 23 38.43 27.29 15.35
C THR A 23 37.15 28.05 15.73
N ARG A 24 37.33 29.36 15.83
CA ARG A 24 36.26 30.38 15.85
C ARG A 24 35.60 30.46 14.46
N ARG A 25 34.30 30.20 14.36
CA ARG A 25 33.49 30.67 13.20
C ARG A 25 32.17 31.25 13.69
N GLY A 26 31.93 32.53 13.34
CA GLY A 26 30.71 33.26 13.67
C GLY A 26 30.70 33.93 15.06
N ALA A 27 29.74 34.83 15.28
CA ALA A 27 29.65 35.79 16.39
C ALA A 27 29.62 35.20 17.83
N SER A 28 29.64 33.89 17.99
CA SER A 28 29.62 33.21 19.29
C SER A 28 30.98 32.59 19.60
N LYS A 29 31.79 33.30 20.42
CA LYS A 29 33.13 32.91 20.88
C LYS A 29 33.13 31.74 21.90
N LYS A 30 32.47 30.62 21.62
CA LYS A 30 32.50 29.46 22.53
C LYS A 30 33.41 28.35 21.98
N PRO A 31 34.29 27.74 22.81
CA PRO A 31 35.10 26.60 22.40
C PRO A 31 34.18 25.44 22.02
N ALA A 32 34.46 24.81 20.89
CA ALA A 32 33.71 23.66 20.39
C ALA A 32 34.61 22.43 20.33
N TRP A 33 34.00 21.28 20.54
CA TRP A 33 34.64 19.97 20.44
C TRP A 33 34.23 19.34 19.13
N LEU A 34 35.20 18.79 18.39
CA LEU A 34 34.92 17.97 17.22
C LEU A 34 34.40 16.61 17.71
N CYS A 35 33.16 16.29 17.39
CA CYS A 35 32.51 15.04 17.80
C CYS A 35 32.13 14.22 16.56
N ARG A 36 32.37 12.90 16.61
CA ARG A 36 31.89 11.93 15.62
C ARG A 36 30.70 11.17 16.19
N CYS A 37 29.61 11.12 15.43
CA CYS A 37 28.43 10.35 15.80
C CYS A 37 28.61 8.88 15.40
N ASP A 38 27.88 7.96 16.04
CA ASP A 38 27.85 6.53 15.67
C ASP A 38 27.52 6.28 14.19
N CYS A 39 26.81 7.21 13.53
CA CYS A 39 26.51 7.13 12.10
C CYS A 39 27.63 7.66 11.20
N GLY A 40 28.82 7.91 11.74
CA GLY A 40 30.00 8.44 11.02
C GLY A 40 30.02 9.95 10.78
N ARG A 41 28.94 10.69 11.04
CA ARG A 41 28.89 12.15 10.81
C ARG A 41 29.66 12.91 11.89
N GLU A 42 30.49 13.85 11.48
CA GLU A 42 31.25 14.74 12.37
C GLU A 42 30.59 16.11 12.50
N ARG A 43 30.55 16.67 13.71
CA ARG A 43 30.05 18.04 13.98
C ARG A 43 30.81 18.68 15.14
N PHE A 44 30.87 20.01 15.12
CA PHE A 44 31.31 20.81 16.26
C PHE A 44 30.19 20.94 17.28
N VAL A 45 30.46 20.60 18.54
CA VAL A 45 29.50 20.64 19.66
C VAL A 45 30.14 21.35 20.85
N SER A 46 29.43 22.27 21.49
CA SER A 46 29.98 23.00 22.64
C SER A 46 30.13 22.09 23.87
N ALA A 47 31.10 22.39 24.74
CA ALA A 47 31.32 21.66 26.00
C ALA A 47 30.06 21.67 26.90
N SER A 48 29.36 22.80 26.92
CA SER A 48 28.11 22.98 27.66
C SER A 48 27.01 22.07 27.12
N ALA A 49 26.84 21.98 25.79
CA ALA A 49 25.79 21.15 25.20
C ALA A 49 26.05 19.65 25.38
N LEU A 50 27.32 19.23 25.43
CA LEU A 50 27.70 17.85 25.78
C LEU A 50 27.41 17.56 27.25
N SER A 51 27.89 18.42 28.15
CA SER A 51 27.82 18.21 29.61
C SER A 51 26.39 18.35 30.16
N ALA A 52 25.60 19.30 29.65
CA ALA A 52 24.20 19.49 30.02
C ALA A 52 23.26 18.47 29.34
N GLY A 53 23.77 17.66 28.40
CA GLY A 53 22.98 16.66 27.69
C GLY A 53 22.04 17.21 26.62
N GLU A 54 22.15 18.49 26.26
CA GLU A 54 21.38 19.13 25.19
C GLU A 54 21.68 18.52 23.80
N SER A 55 22.89 18.00 23.61
CA SER A 55 23.32 17.33 22.38
C SER A 55 23.85 15.93 22.67
N ARG A 56 23.07 14.90 22.33
CA ARG A 56 23.44 13.48 22.47
C ARG A 56 23.60 12.72 21.15
N SER A 57 23.37 13.36 20.01
CA SER A 57 23.61 12.76 18.67
C SER A 57 23.63 13.84 17.57
N CYS A 58 24.07 13.49 16.37
CA CYS A 58 24.07 14.41 15.22
C CYS A 58 22.68 14.70 14.63
N GLY A 59 21.63 14.05 15.16
CA GLY A 59 20.28 14.07 14.60
C GLY A 59 20.01 12.98 13.56
N CYS A 60 20.97 12.07 13.31
CA CYS A 60 20.83 11.00 12.32
C CYS A 60 19.67 10.05 12.59
N LYS A 61 19.30 9.78 13.84
CA LYS A 61 18.13 8.92 14.16
C LYS A 61 16.82 9.52 13.64
N LYS A 62 16.73 10.86 13.51
CA LYS A 62 15.61 11.54 12.82
C LYS A 62 15.78 11.56 11.29
N ALA A 63 16.99 11.42 10.77
CA ALA A 63 17.30 11.41 9.33
C ALA A 63 17.16 10.02 8.71
N ILE A 64 17.56 8.95 9.40
CA ILE A 64 17.38 7.54 9.00
C ILE A 64 15.88 7.23 8.85
N ASN A 65 15.06 7.71 9.80
CA ASN A 65 13.60 7.58 9.71
C ASN A 65 12.95 8.54 8.67
N ARG A 66 13.70 9.52 8.15
CA ARG A 66 13.30 10.38 7.02
C ARG A 66 13.82 9.88 5.68
N GLN A 67 14.71 8.89 5.68
CA GLN A 67 15.38 8.32 4.51
C GLN A 67 14.99 6.86 4.25
N ALA A 68 14.03 6.29 4.98
CA ALA A 68 13.30 5.14 4.46
C ALA A 68 12.68 5.61 3.14
N SER A 69 13.28 5.16 2.04
CA SER A 69 12.76 5.40 0.72
C SER A 69 11.34 4.85 0.68
N SER A 70 10.49 5.40 -0.17
CA SER A 70 9.16 4.84 -0.38
C SER A 70 9.21 3.34 -0.72
N LEU A 71 10.34 2.86 -1.27
CA LEU A 71 10.63 1.46 -1.54
C LEU A 71 10.90 0.65 -0.27
N ASP A 72 11.75 1.15 0.64
CA ASP A 72 12.06 0.44 1.91
C ASP A 72 10.77 0.15 2.67
N ARG A 73 9.84 1.11 2.71
CA ARG A 73 8.54 0.91 3.35
C ARG A 73 7.66 -0.12 2.66
N ILE A 74 7.81 -0.33 1.35
CA ILE A 74 7.13 -1.39 0.63
C ILE A 74 7.72 -2.74 1.01
N PHE A 75 9.05 -2.86 1.00
CA PHE A 75 9.77 -4.07 1.38
C PHE A 75 9.54 -4.45 2.85
N ASP A 76 9.70 -3.52 3.79
CA ASP A 76 9.51 -3.73 5.23
C ASP A 76 8.10 -4.25 5.59
N ASN A 77 7.12 -3.97 4.74
CA ASN A 77 5.72 -4.37 4.93
C ASN A 77 5.28 -5.42 3.91
N SER A 78 6.21 -6.16 3.31
CA SER A 78 5.87 -7.29 2.45
C SER A 78 6.80 -8.47 2.61
N ILE A 79 6.29 -9.66 2.31
CA ILE A 79 7.06 -10.91 2.29
C ILE A 79 6.98 -11.55 0.91
N PRO A 80 8.08 -12.09 0.36
CA PRO A 80 8.04 -12.86 -0.87
C PRO A 80 7.29 -14.18 -0.64
N GLU A 81 6.30 -14.47 -1.48
CA GLU A 81 5.64 -15.76 -1.53
C GLU A 81 6.39 -16.66 -2.53
N PRO A 82 6.85 -17.84 -2.09
CA PRO A 82 7.84 -18.63 -2.84
C PRO A 82 7.30 -19.30 -4.11
N ASN A 83 6.00 -19.58 -4.22
CA ASN A 83 5.46 -20.38 -5.34
C ASN A 83 4.97 -19.53 -6.51
N SER A 84 4.42 -18.35 -6.21
CA SER A 84 3.84 -17.45 -7.19
C SER A 84 4.78 -16.31 -7.58
N GLY A 85 5.82 -16.04 -6.78
CA GLY A 85 6.67 -14.86 -6.92
C GLY A 85 6.00 -13.55 -6.47
N CYS A 86 4.80 -13.63 -5.87
CA CYS A 86 4.13 -12.45 -5.32
C CYS A 86 4.89 -11.89 -4.11
N TRP A 87 4.77 -10.59 -3.86
CA TRP A 87 5.19 -9.99 -2.60
C TRP A 87 3.94 -9.62 -1.82
N ILE A 88 3.64 -10.33 -0.74
CA ILE A 88 2.40 -10.19 0.01
C ILE A 88 2.50 -9.06 1.00
N TRP A 89 1.62 -8.07 0.86
CA TRP A 89 1.51 -6.93 1.76
C TRP A 89 0.99 -7.34 3.15
N LEU A 90 1.74 -7.00 4.19
CA LEU A 90 1.40 -7.23 5.60
C LEU A 90 0.95 -5.95 6.32
N GLY A 91 1.06 -4.80 5.67
CA GLY A 91 0.70 -3.51 6.25
C GLY A 91 -0.82 -3.21 6.21
N PRO A 92 -1.20 -1.95 6.48
CA PRO A 92 -2.61 -1.54 6.52
C PRO A 92 -3.34 -1.80 5.21
N VAL A 93 -4.60 -2.24 5.29
CA VAL A 93 -5.47 -2.47 4.13
C VAL A 93 -6.59 -1.44 4.02
N GLN A 94 -7.24 -1.37 2.87
CA GLN A 94 -8.47 -0.58 2.69
C GLN A 94 -9.60 -1.11 3.57
N ARG A 95 -10.65 -0.30 3.81
CA ARG A 95 -11.82 -0.69 4.62
C ARG A 95 -12.51 -1.95 4.08
N ALA A 96 -12.50 -2.15 2.76
CA ALA A 96 -13.03 -3.35 2.11
C ALA A 96 -12.12 -4.58 2.23
N GLY A 97 -10.96 -4.47 2.89
CA GLY A 97 -9.99 -5.56 3.12
C GLY A 97 -9.18 -6.01 1.89
N LYS A 98 -9.61 -5.62 0.67
CA LYS A 98 -9.05 -6.19 -0.57
C LYS A 98 -7.65 -5.69 -0.91
N TYR A 99 -7.32 -4.41 -0.74
CA TYR A 99 -6.05 -3.86 -1.21
C TYR A 99 -5.22 -3.23 -0.09
N GLY A 100 -3.90 -3.46 -0.15
CA GLY A 100 -2.92 -2.80 0.72
C GLY A 100 -2.86 -1.28 0.51
N THR A 101 -2.59 -0.54 1.59
CA THR A 101 -2.51 0.92 1.62
C THR A 101 -1.26 1.40 2.33
N ILE A 102 -0.73 2.54 1.88
CA ILE A 102 0.46 3.16 2.44
C ILE A 102 0.30 4.69 2.44
N SER A 103 0.85 5.33 3.46
CA SER A 103 0.83 6.80 3.60
C SER A 103 2.21 7.39 3.35
N ILE A 104 2.40 8.12 2.25
CA ILE A 104 3.63 8.84 1.91
C ILE A 104 3.36 10.34 2.00
N ARG A 105 4.22 11.11 2.69
CA ARG A 105 4.09 12.58 2.84
C ARG A 105 2.66 13.03 3.24
N LYS A 106 2.05 12.30 4.20
CA LYS A 106 0.67 12.50 4.69
C LYS A 106 -0.46 12.24 3.67
N ARG A 107 -0.16 11.70 2.48
CA ARG A 107 -1.16 11.25 1.51
C ARG A 107 -1.27 9.74 1.51
N LYS A 108 -2.49 9.22 1.63
CA LYS A 108 -2.78 7.78 1.56
C LYS A 108 -2.92 7.36 0.10
N THR A 109 -2.27 6.26 -0.28
CA THR A 109 -2.37 5.65 -1.62
C THR A 109 -2.39 4.12 -1.51
N GLY A 110 -2.65 3.42 -2.61
CA GLY A 110 -2.52 1.96 -2.68
C GLY A 110 -1.05 1.53 -2.63
N ALA A 111 -0.74 0.51 -1.84
CA ALA A 111 0.63 0.00 -1.72
C ALA A 111 1.17 -0.52 -3.07
N HIS A 112 0.36 -1.31 -3.79
CA HIS A 112 0.69 -1.80 -5.13
C HIS A 112 0.87 -0.64 -6.14
N ARG A 113 0.03 0.40 -6.08
CA ARG A 113 0.17 1.58 -6.96
C ARG A 113 1.49 2.29 -6.73
N LEU A 114 1.88 2.49 -5.47
CA LEU A 114 3.16 3.09 -5.14
C LEU A 114 4.33 2.23 -5.60
N ALA A 115 4.27 0.91 -5.40
CA ALA A 115 5.31 -0.02 -5.86
C ALA A 115 5.51 0.06 -7.38
N LEU A 116 4.43 0.07 -8.16
CA LEU A 116 4.50 0.25 -9.62
C LEU A 116 5.05 1.63 -10.01
N MET A 117 4.59 2.70 -9.34
CA MET A 117 5.07 4.06 -9.60
C MET A 117 6.58 4.19 -9.40
N LEU A 118 7.11 3.60 -8.33
CA LEU A 118 8.54 3.62 -8.02
C LEU A 118 9.35 2.79 -9.02
N ALA A 119 8.84 1.62 -9.42
CA ALA A 119 9.52 0.77 -10.39
C ALA A 119 9.54 1.36 -11.81
N THR A 120 8.46 2.02 -12.24
CA THR A 120 8.38 2.60 -13.59
C THR A 120 8.81 4.07 -13.65
N GLY A 121 8.97 4.75 -12.52
CA GLY A 121 9.20 6.20 -12.46
C GLY A 121 8.05 7.05 -13.01
N ARG A 122 6.83 6.49 -13.11
CA ARG A 122 5.66 7.13 -13.74
C ARG A 122 4.49 7.14 -12.78
N SER A 123 3.76 8.27 -12.70
CA SER A 123 2.60 8.44 -11.80
C SER A 123 1.35 7.66 -12.22
N GLY A 124 1.27 7.22 -13.48
CA GLY A 124 0.12 6.50 -14.03
C GLY A 124 -1.14 7.36 -14.08
N ASP A 125 -1.03 8.59 -14.53
CA ASP A 125 -2.14 9.57 -14.54
C ASP A 125 -3.31 9.04 -15.37
N GLY A 126 -4.50 8.99 -14.76
CA GLY A 126 -5.70 8.40 -15.38
C GLY A 126 -5.71 6.87 -15.51
N LEU A 127 -4.62 6.19 -15.14
CA LEU A 127 -4.47 4.75 -15.24
C LEU A 127 -4.57 4.07 -13.87
N MET A 128 -4.98 2.80 -13.89
CA MET A 128 -5.04 1.91 -12.74
C MET A 128 -3.78 1.05 -12.67
N ALA A 129 -3.33 0.71 -11.46
CA ALA A 129 -2.29 -0.29 -11.26
C ALA A 129 -2.98 -1.66 -11.18
N CYS A 130 -2.92 -2.42 -12.28
CA CYS A 130 -3.61 -3.68 -12.45
C CYS A 130 -2.68 -4.85 -12.12
N HIS A 131 -3.25 -5.92 -11.55
CA HIS A 131 -2.50 -7.15 -11.23
C HIS A 131 -2.55 -8.13 -12.40
N LYS A 132 -1.40 -8.72 -12.73
CA LYS A 132 -1.32 -9.92 -13.60
C LYS A 132 -1.67 -11.19 -12.83
N CYS A 133 -1.24 -11.26 -11.58
CA CYS A 133 -1.37 -12.40 -10.67
C CYS A 133 -2.74 -12.52 -9.98
N ASP A 134 -3.58 -11.47 -10.07
CA ASP A 134 -4.90 -11.40 -9.43
C ASP A 134 -4.95 -11.58 -7.91
N VAL A 135 -3.79 -11.49 -7.24
CA VAL A 135 -3.64 -11.49 -5.79
C VAL A 135 -3.71 -10.04 -5.28
N PRO A 136 -4.80 -9.61 -4.61
CA PRO A 136 -4.99 -8.20 -4.26
C PRO A 136 -3.98 -7.63 -3.25
N ALA A 137 -3.40 -8.51 -2.42
CA ALA A 137 -2.34 -8.18 -1.47
C ALA A 137 -0.96 -8.09 -2.12
N CYS A 138 -0.80 -8.46 -3.39
CA CYS A 138 0.50 -8.45 -4.06
C CYS A 138 0.97 -7.03 -4.36
N VAL A 139 2.22 -6.72 -3.99
CA VAL A 139 2.90 -5.45 -4.26
C VAL A 139 4.15 -5.60 -5.13
N ASN A 140 4.43 -6.81 -5.66
CA ASN A 140 5.56 -7.03 -6.57
C ASN A 140 5.35 -6.22 -7.88
N PRO A 141 6.23 -5.26 -8.21
CA PRO A 141 6.09 -4.45 -9.42
C PRO A 141 6.08 -5.25 -10.73
N GLN A 142 6.76 -6.40 -10.78
CA GLN A 142 6.76 -7.25 -11.98
C GLN A 142 5.39 -7.88 -12.27
N HIS A 143 4.55 -8.00 -11.23
CA HIS A 143 3.18 -8.51 -11.31
C HIS A 143 2.15 -7.40 -11.52
N LEU A 144 2.60 -6.15 -11.70
CA LEU A 144 1.76 -4.98 -11.87
C LEU A 144 1.98 -4.35 -13.23
N PHE A 145 0.96 -3.66 -13.74
CA PHE A 145 1.05 -2.85 -14.94
C PHE A 145 0.06 -1.68 -14.91
N TRP A 146 0.34 -0.63 -15.66
CA TRP A 146 -0.60 0.48 -15.85
C TRP A 146 -1.63 0.07 -16.90
N GLY A 147 -2.91 0.10 -16.54
CA GLY A 147 -4.02 -0.21 -17.45
C GLY A 147 -5.17 0.76 -17.29
N THR A 148 -5.95 0.94 -18.33
CA THR A 148 -7.21 1.69 -18.27
C THR A 148 -8.28 0.89 -17.52
N ALA A 149 -9.33 1.58 -17.05
CA ALA A 149 -10.48 0.92 -16.46
C ALA A 149 -11.13 -0.09 -17.43
N LYS A 150 -11.15 0.21 -18.73
CA LYS A 150 -11.70 -0.66 -19.78
C LYS A 150 -10.88 -1.94 -19.94
N GLU A 151 -9.56 -1.84 -19.98
CA GLU A 151 -8.67 -3.01 -20.07
C GLU A 151 -8.75 -3.87 -18.81
N ASN A 152 -8.78 -3.26 -17.62
CA ASN A 152 -8.95 -3.99 -16.37
C ASN A 152 -10.32 -4.72 -16.29
N GLN A 153 -11.37 -4.09 -16.81
CA GLN A 153 -12.68 -4.73 -16.93
C GLN A 153 -12.63 -5.90 -17.91
N GLN A 154 -11.99 -5.73 -19.07
CA GLN A 154 -11.84 -6.80 -20.06
C GLN A 154 -11.03 -7.98 -19.54
N ASP A 155 -9.93 -7.74 -18.81
CA ASP A 155 -9.13 -8.78 -18.14
C ASP A 155 -9.94 -9.55 -17.09
N SER A 156 -10.77 -8.83 -16.32
CA SER A 156 -11.69 -9.46 -15.37
C SER A 156 -12.71 -10.36 -16.07
N ILE A 157 -13.23 -9.94 -17.23
CA ILE A 157 -14.17 -10.72 -18.05
C ILE A 157 -13.48 -11.94 -18.65
N SER A 158 -12.31 -11.77 -19.29
CA SER A 158 -11.59 -12.88 -19.94
C SER A 158 -11.18 -13.96 -18.94
N LYS A 159 -10.86 -13.57 -17.71
CA LYS A 159 -10.53 -14.48 -16.61
C LYS A 159 -11.75 -15.01 -15.83
N GLY A 160 -12.98 -14.70 -16.27
CA GLY A 160 -14.20 -15.18 -15.62
C GLY A 160 -14.45 -14.65 -14.21
N ARG A 161 -13.78 -13.55 -13.82
CA ARG A 161 -13.92 -12.90 -12.51
C ARG A 161 -14.97 -11.79 -12.50
N ALA A 162 -15.40 -11.34 -13.68
CA ALA A 162 -16.49 -10.40 -13.79
C ALA A 162 -17.74 -11.00 -13.13
N ARG A 163 -18.47 -10.17 -12.36
CA ARG A 163 -19.78 -10.57 -11.85
C ARG A 163 -20.68 -10.86 -13.04
N HIS A 164 -20.94 -12.13 -13.31
CA HIS A 164 -21.96 -12.55 -14.27
C HIS A 164 -23.32 -12.11 -13.71
N PHE A 165 -23.84 -10.99 -14.21
CA PHE A 165 -25.25 -10.64 -14.05
C PHE A 165 -26.06 -11.62 -14.90
N GLY A 166 -26.28 -12.82 -14.40
CA GLY A 166 -27.11 -13.77 -15.13
C GLY A 166 -27.03 -15.22 -14.74
N ASP A 167 -26.00 -15.71 -14.06
CA ASP A 167 -25.89 -17.15 -13.74
C ASP A 167 -26.04 -17.36 -12.23
N GLY A 168 -27.25 -17.10 -11.75
CA GLY A 168 -27.60 -17.20 -10.33
C GLY A 168 -27.21 -18.53 -9.69
N ALA A 169 -27.19 -19.63 -10.45
CA ALA A 169 -26.95 -20.99 -9.98
C ALA A 169 -25.54 -21.26 -9.41
N ARG A 170 -24.57 -20.35 -9.62
CA ARG A 170 -23.19 -20.53 -9.14
C ARG A 170 -22.95 -20.09 -7.69
N TYR A 171 -23.97 -19.59 -6.99
CA TYR A 171 -23.85 -19.13 -5.61
C TYR A 171 -24.65 -20.03 -4.67
N VAL A 172 -24.09 -20.38 -3.50
CA VAL A 172 -24.76 -21.21 -2.47
C VAL A 172 -26.10 -20.62 -1.98
N ASN A 173 -26.32 -19.31 -2.20
CA ASN A 173 -27.55 -18.60 -1.85
C ASN A 173 -28.36 -18.16 -3.08
N ALA A 174 -28.19 -18.86 -4.21
CA ALA A 174 -28.96 -18.61 -5.42
C ALA A 174 -30.45 -18.77 -5.15
N LYS A 175 -31.25 -17.73 -5.46
CA LYS A 175 -32.71 -17.83 -5.42
C LYS A 175 -33.32 -18.51 -6.65
N LEU A 176 -32.52 -18.68 -7.71
CA LEU A 176 -32.93 -19.26 -8.99
C LEU A 176 -31.85 -20.23 -9.45
N LEU A 177 -32.28 -21.43 -9.81
CA LEU A 177 -31.50 -22.49 -10.42
C LEU A 177 -31.69 -22.48 -11.95
N GLU A 178 -30.77 -23.12 -12.66
CA GLU A 178 -30.87 -23.27 -14.11
C GLU A 178 -32.16 -24.01 -14.53
N SER A 179 -32.61 -24.97 -13.72
CA SER A 179 -33.88 -25.70 -13.88
C SER A 179 -35.12 -24.82 -13.77
N ASP A 180 -35.04 -23.68 -13.08
CA ASP A 180 -36.18 -22.77 -12.91
C ASP A 180 -36.41 -21.92 -14.16
N ILE A 181 -35.39 -21.76 -15.01
CA ILE A 181 -35.43 -20.82 -16.14
C ILE A 181 -36.42 -21.24 -17.23
N PRO A 182 -36.47 -22.51 -17.70
CA PRO A 182 -37.50 -22.96 -18.64
C PRO A 182 -38.91 -22.80 -18.05
N ILE A 183 -39.07 -23.08 -16.75
CA ILE A 183 -40.35 -22.97 -16.04
C ILE A 183 -40.81 -21.50 -16.03
N ILE A 184 -39.94 -20.57 -15.64
CA ILE A 184 -40.23 -19.12 -15.59
C ILE A 184 -40.54 -18.56 -16.98
N ARG A 185 -39.89 -19.05 -18.04
CA ARG A 185 -40.13 -18.61 -19.41
C ARG A 185 -41.46 -19.09 -19.96
N ALA A 186 -41.86 -20.31 -19.63
CA ALA A 186 -43.15 -20.88 -20.02
C ALA A 186 -44.32 -20.33 -19.19
N ASP A 187 -44.06 -19.80 -17.99
CA ASP A 187 -45.09 -19.30 -17.08
C ASP A 187 -45.80 -18.03 -17.63
N LYS A 188 -47.11 -18.17 -17.83
CA LYS A 188 -47.99 -17.11 -18.38
C LYS A 188 -48.54 -16.15 -17.32
N ARG A 189 -48.32 -16.41 -16.02
CA ARG A 189 -48.75 -15.50 -14.94
C ARG A 189 -48.10 -14.13 -15.08
N ARG A 190 -48.65 -13.14 -14.36
CA ARG A 190 -48.06 -11.79 -14.36
C ARG A 190 -46.69 -11.83 -13.73
N THR A 191 -45.76 -11.06 -14.27
CA THR A 191 -44.35 -10.98 -13.84
C THR A 191 -44.20 -10.75 -12.33
N ILE A 192 -45.13 -10.02 -11.70
CA ILE A 192 -45.11 -9.76 -10.25
C ILE A 192 -45.44 -11.01 -9.42
N ASP A 193 -46.35 -11.85 -9.89
CA ASP A 193 -46.80 -13.05 -9.18
C ASP A 193 -45.70 -14.12 -9.23
N ILE A 194 -45.05 -14.27 -10.40
CA ILE A 194 -43.87 -15.12 -10.58
C ILE A 194 -42.71 -14.63 -9.70
N ALA A 195 -42.44 -13.32 -9.69
CA ALA A 195 -41.37 -12.73 -8.90
C ALA A 195 -41.54 -12.99 -7.39
N ARG A 196 -42.78 -12.90 -6.88
CA ARG A 196 -43.11 -13.20 -5.49
C ARG A 196 -42.91 -14.68 -5.15
N ALA A 197 -43.32 -15.59 -6.04
CA ALA A 197 -43.16 -17.03 -5.84
C ALA A 197 -41.70 -17.46 -5.71
N TYR A 198 -40.80 -16.86 -6.49
CA TYR A 198 -39.36 -17.15 -6.45
C TYR A 198 -38.55 -16.20 -5.54
N GLY A 199 -39.21 -15.26 -4.84
CA GLY A 199 -38.54 -14.31 -3.95
C GLY A 199 -37.54 -13.37 -4.65
N VAL A 200 -37.74 -13.08 -5.93
CA VAL A 200 -36.88 -12.22 -6.77
C VAL A 200 -37.59 -10.93 -7.19
N SER A 201 -36.85 -10.01 -7.82
CA SER A 201 -37.43 -8.75 -8.31
C SER A 201 -38.25 -8.96 -9.60
N ARG A 202 -39.28 -8.15 -9.83
CA ARG A 202 -40.03 -8.13 -11.11
C ARG A 202 -39.13 -7.90 -12.33
N THR A 203 -38.06 -7.11 -12.14
CA THR A 203 -37.08 -6.80 -13.18
C THR A 203 -36.27 -8.04 -13.55
N THR A 204 -35.97 -8.91 -12.57
CA THR A 204 -35.30 -10.19 -12.78
C THR A 204 -36.14 -11.10 -13.69
N ILE A 205 -37.42 -11.30 -13.37
CA ILE A 205 -38.32 -12.12 -14.21
C ILE A 205 -38.48 -11.52 -15.61
N LYS A 206 -38.61 -10.19 -15.74
CA LYS A 206 -38.67 -9.53 -17.05
C LYS A 206 -37.43 -9.84 -17.89
N ARG A 207 -36.23 -9.71 -17.32
CA ARG A 207 -34.96 -9.97 -18.02
C ARG A 207 -34.78 -11.45 -18.39
N ILE A 208 -35.30 -12.38 -17.57
CA ILE A 208 -35.30 -13.83 -17.88
C ILE A 208 -36.19 -14.13 -19.08
N ARG A 209 -37.40 -13.55 -19.13
CA ARG A 209 -38.35 -13.73 -20.25
C ARG A 209 -37.85 -13.11 -21.55
N THR A 210 -37.18 -11.95 -21.48
CA THR A 210 -36.59 -11.29 -22.65
C THR A 210 -35.20 -11.82 -23.02
N ARG A 211 -34.73 -12.90 -22.38
CA ARG A 211 -33.40 -13.52 -22.58
C ARG A 211 -32.21 -12.55 -22.44
N GLN A 212 -32.39 -11.43 -21.73
CA GLN A 212 -31.31 -10.49 -21.40
C GLN A 212 -30.38 -11.03 -20.30
N VAL A 213 -30.80 -12.09 -19.62
CA VAL A 213 -30.03 -12.90 -18.66
C VAL A 213 -30.38 -14.37 -18.87
N TRP A 214 -29.50 -15.29 -18.48
CA TRP A 214 -29.64 -16.74 -18.73
C TRP A 214 -29.84 -17.10 -20.21
N GLY A 215 -29.22 -16.35 -21.12
CA GLY A 215 -29.44 -16.50 -22.56
C GLY A 215 -28.99 -17.85 -23.14
N SER A 216 -28.07 -18.54 -22.48
CA SER A 216 -27.55 -19.86 -22.84
C SER A 216 -28.43 -21.03 -22.41
N VAL A 217 -29.31 -20.83 -21.42
CA VAL A 217 -30.28 -21.85 -20.98
C VAL A 217 -31.41 -21.88 -22.00
N ALA A 218 -31.94 -23.06 -22.33
CA ALA A 218 -32.99 -23.23 -23.34
C ALA A 218 -34.30 -22.51 -23.01
#